data_AF-A0A0F9MKM0-F1
#
_entry.id   AF-A0A0F9MKM0-F1
#
_cell.length_a   1.000
_cell.length_b   1.000
_cell.length_c   1.000
_cell.angle_alpha   90.00
_cell.angle_beta   90.00
_cell.angle_gamma   90.00
#
_symmetry.space_group_name_H-M   'P 1'
#
loop_
_entity.id
_entity.type
_entity.pdbx_description
1 polymer ?
#
loop_
_entity_poly.entity_id
_entity_poly.type
_entity_poly.pdbx_seq_one_letter_code
_entity_poly.pdbx_strand_id
1 'polypeptide(L)' 'MTNEKGQEVYRKLLYFFENNLKVHFKDLDKIFYNGIIIDLNESKLTLVLRERVRGTIPILLECINPNSIEEFKEVGE' A
#
# COMPACT_ATOMS: atom_id res chain seq x y z
N MET A 1 -19.54 -5.04 -12.34
CA MET A 1 -18.73 -3.87 -12.75
C MET A 1 -17.46 -3.90 -11.93
N THR A 2 -16.35 -4.29 -12.54
CA THR A 2 -15.04 -4.26 -11.90
C THR A 2 -14.66 -2.81 -11.66
N ASN A 3 -14.33 -2.46 -10.41
CA ASN A 3 -13.86 -1.14 -10.03
C ASN A 3 -12.46 -0.93 -10.64
N GLU A 4 -12.40 -0.35 -11.84
CA GLU A 4 -11.16 -0.15 -12.61
C GLU A 4 -10.06 0.54 -11.78
N LYS A 5 -10.44 1.50 -10.94
CA LYS A 5 -9.51 2.18 -10.02
C LYS A 5 -8.96 1.24 -8.95
N GLY A 6 -9.81 0.40 -8.38
CA GLY A 6 -9.38 -0.62 -7.42
C GLY A 6 -8.40 -1.62 -8.02
N GLN A 7 -8.64 -2.01 -9.28
CA GLN A 7 -7.75 -2.89 -10.03
C GLN A 7 -6.41 -2.23 -10.38
N GLU A 8 -6.40 -0.94 -10.71
CA GLU A 8 -5.17 -0.18 -10.90
C GLU A 8 -4.34 -0.12 -9.60
N VAL A 9 -4.98 0.20 -8.48
CA VAL A 9 -4.37 0.20 -7.15
C VAL A 9 -3.77 -1.18 -6.85
N TYR A 10 -4.55 -2.25 -7.04
CA TYR A 10 -4.10 -3.62 -6.81
C TYR A 10 -2.84 -3.95 -7.63
N ARG A 11 -2.83 -3.67 -8.94
CA ARG A 11 -1.68 -3.97 -9.80
C ARG A 11 -0.42 -3.23 -9.38
N LYS A 12 -0.54 -1.95 -9.01
CA LYS A 12 0.60 -1.16 -8.51
C LYS A 12 1.14 -1.76 -7.21
N LEU A 13 0.26 -2.10 -6.27
CA LEU A 13 0.65 -2.67 -4.98
C LEU A 13 1.19 -4.10 -5.09
N LEU A 14 0.67 -4.88 -6.03
CA LEU A 14 1.15 -6.24 -6.30
C LEU A 14 2.64 -6.22 -6.66
N TYR A 15 3.07 -5.26 -7.47
CA TYR A 15 4.49 -5.09 -7.78
C TYR A 15 5.35 -4.88 -6.52
N PHE A 16 4.93 -4.02 -5.58
CA PHE A 16 5.66 -3.81 -4.32
C PHE A 16 5.64 -5.06 -3.43
N PHE A 17 4.52 -5.79 -3.41
CA PHE A 17 4.36 -7.01 -2.62
C PHE A 17 5.27 -8.13 -3.13
N GLU A 18 5.22 -8.45 -4.44
CA GLU A 18 6.00 -9.54 -5.05
C GLU A 18 7.51 -9.30 -4.96
N ASN A 19 7.93 -8.03 -5.00
CA ASN A 19 9.34 -7.65 -4.93
C ASN A 19 9.81 -7.30 -3.51
N ASN A 20 8.94 -7.44 -2.49
CA ASN A 20 9.22 -7.10 -1.10
C ASN A 20 9.79 -5.68 -0.93
N LEU A 21 9.25 -4.73 -1.68
CA LEU A 21 9.69 -3.33 -1.70
C LEU A 21 8.93 -2.51 -0.67
N LYS A 22 9.61 -1.51 -0.10
CA LYS A 22 8.96 -0.53 0.78
C LYS A 22 8.11 0.39 -0.08
N VAL A 23 6.89 0.66 0.36
CA VAL A 23 5.92 1.50 -0.35
C VAL A 23 5.50 2.69 0.52
N HIS A 24 5.29 3.82 -0.14
CA HIS A 24 4.69 5.04 0.39
C HIS A 24 3.36 5.28 -0.31
N PHE A 25 2.30 5.60 0.42
CA PHE A 25 1.04 6.07 -0.18
C PHE A 25 0.16 6.85 0.81
N LYS A 26 -0.89 7.47 0.27
CA LYS A 26 -1.97 8.14 1.01
C LYS A 26 -3.27 7.35 0.91
N ASP A 27 -4.04 7.38 1.99
CA ASP A 27 -5.47 7.05 1.91
C ASP A 27 -6.29 8.24 1.38
N LEU A 28 -7.62 8.07 1.33
CA LEU A 28 -8.55 9.11 0.89
C LEU A 28 -8.62 10.31 1.86
N ASP A 29 -8.29 10.10 3.13
CA ASP A 29 -8.21 11.13 4.17
C ASP A 29 -6.84 11.84 4.20
N LYS A 30 -5.99 11.57 3.19
CA LYS A 30 -4.63 12.14 3.04
C LYS A 30 -3.67 11.73 4.16
N ILE A 31 -3.95 10.66 4.89
CA ILE A 31 -3.03 10.08 5.87
C ILE A 31 -1.94 9.33 5.13
N PHE A 32 -0.69 9.55 5.53
CA PHE A 32 0.48 8.88 4.97
C PHE A 32 0.75 7.54 5.66
N TYR A 33 1.11 6.55 4.85
CA TYR A 33 1.57 5.24 5.29
C TYR A 33 2.88 4.89 4.62
N ASN A 34 3.83 4.35 5.38
CA ASN A 34 5.12 3.88 4.89
C ASN A 34 5.35 2.47 5.43
N GLY A 35 5.65 1.50 4.58
CA GLY A 35 5.82 0.15 5.07
C GLY A 35 6.11 -0.90 4.01
N ILE A 36 6.02 -2.15 4.45
CA ILE A 36 6.09 -3.33 3.57
C ILE A 36 4.71 -3.97 3.57
N ILE A 37 4.20 -4.29 2.38
CA ILE A 37 2.94 -5.01 2.22
C ILE A 37 3.20 -6.47 2.62
N ILE A 38 2.38 -7.01 3.52
CA ILE A 38 2.53 -8.39 3.99
C ILE A 38 1.37 -9.30 3.55
N ASP A 39 0.26 -8.72 3.11
CA ASP A 39 -0.85 -9.42 2.48
C ASP A 39 -1.57 -8.49 1.50
N LEU A 40 -2.08 -9.05 0.41
CA LEU A 40 -2.80 -8.32 -0.64
C LEU A 40 -3.93 -9.20 -1.18
N ASN A 41 -5.16 -8.69 -1.15
CA ASN A 41 -6.35 -9.42 -1.55
C ASN A 41 -7.01 -8.78 -2.77
N GLU A 42 -6.98 -9.47 -3.91
CA GLU A 42 -7.58 -8.98 -5.16
C GLU A 42 -9.10 -8.87 -5.08
N SER A 43 -9.76 -9.88 -4.50
CA SER A 43 -11.23 -9.94 -4.48
C SER A 43 -11.85 -8.85 -3.59
N LYS A 44 -11.18 -8.53 -2.48
CA LYS A 44 -11.61 -7.51 -1.52
C LYS A 44 -10.99 -6.13 -1.79
N LEU A 45 -9.96 -6.07 -2.64
CA LEU A 45 -9.18 -4.85 -2.91
C LEU A 45 -8.55 -4.25 -1.63
N THR A 46 -8.08 -5.13 -0.75
CA THR A 46 -7.51 -4.75 0.56
C THR A 46 -6.06 -5.17 0.66
N LEU A 47 -5.29 -4.48 1.50
CA LEU A 47 -3.93 -4.88 1.84
C LEU A 47 -3.68 -4.83 3.35
N VAL A 48 -2.71 -5.61 3.81
CA VAL A 48 -2.16 -5.51 5.16
C VAL A 48 -0.76 -4.94 5.06
N LEU A 49 -0.53 -3.81 5.73
CA LEU A 49 0.74 -3.10 5.75
C LEU A 49 1.44 -3.31 7.10
N ARG A 50 2.68 -3.75 7.08
CA ARG A 50 3.58 -3.58 8.23
C ARG A 50 4.17 -2.18 8.17
N GLU A 51 3.54 -1.25 8.87
CA GLU A 51 3.90 0.17 8.90
C GLU A 51 5.17 0.40 9.73
N ARG A 52 6.03 1.34 9.34
CA ARG A 52 7.35 1.55 9.96
C ARG A 52 7.39 2.64 11.04
N VAL A 53 6.47 3.58 11.06
CA VAL A 53 6.52 4.81 11.88
C VAL A 53 5.63 4.73 13.14
N ARG A 54 4.47 4.09 13.04
CA ARG A 54 3.36 4.10 14.01
C ARG A 54 3.29 2.84 14.88
N GLY A 55 4.14 1.85 14.66
CA GLY A 55 4.27 0.68 15.53
C GLY A 55 4.47 -0.64 14.80
N THR A 56 4.48 -1.75 15.55
CA THR A 56 4.69 -3.11 15.02
C THR A 56 3.41 -3.81 14.56
N ILE A 57 2.24 -3.24 14.86
CA ILE A 57 0.95 -3.84 14.54
C ILE A 57 0.62 -3.58 13.06
N PRO A 58 0.41 -4.63 12.24
CA PRO A 58 0.01 -4.45 10.86
C PRO A 58 -1.37 -3.79 10.73
N ILE A 59 -1.55 -2.99 9.67
CA ILE A 59 -2.75 -2.20 9.43
C ILE A 59 -3.46 -2.74 8.18
N LEU A 60 -4.75 -3.03 8.29
CA LEU A 60 -5.62 -3.36 7.15
C LEU A 60 -6.10 -2.07 6.47
N LEU A 61 -5.95 -1.98 5.16
CA LEU A 61 -6.28 -0.79 4.36
C LEU A 61 -7.09 -1.18 3.12
N GLU A 62 -8.13 -0.39 2.82
CA GLU A 62 -9.09 -0.66 1.73
C GLU A 62 -9.20 0.49 0.72
N CYS A 63 -8.84 1.71 1.13
CA CYS A 63 -9.10 2.94 0.37
C CYS A 63 -7.80 3.73 0.12
N ILE A 64 -7.10 3.41 -0.97
CA ILE A 64 -5.79 3.99 -1.30
C ILE A 64 -5.91 4.91 -2.50
N ASN A 65 -5.23 6.05 -2.46
CA ASN A 65 -5.14 6.95 -3.60
C ASN A 65 -4.11 6.42 -4.62
N PRO A 66 -4.53 5.99 -5.83
CA PRO A 66 -3.63 5.38 -6.84
C PRO A 66 -2.52 6.31 -7.32
N ASN A 67 -2.70 7.62 -7.19
CA ASN A 67 -1.75 8.65 -7.63
C ASN A 67 -0.69 8.96 -6.57
N SER A 68 -0.75 8.32 -5.40
CA SER A 68 0.19 8.55 -4.30
C SER A 68 1.12 7.36 -4.05
N ILE A 69 0.93 6.25 -4.77
CA ILE A 69 1.69 5.02 -4.58
C ILE A 69 3.07 5.19 -5.20
N GLU A 70 4.09 5.22 -4.36
CA GLU A 70 5.48 5.43 -4.73
C GLU A 70 6.40 4.51 -3.93
N GLU A 71 7.60 4.26 -4.44
CA GLU A 71 8.63 3.54 -3.70
C GLU A 71 9.12 4.38 -2.50
N PHE A 72 9.11 3.78 -1.31
CA PHE A 72 9.63 4.46 -0.12
C PHE A 72 11.15 4.26 -0.03
N LYS A 73 11.89 5.32 -0.39
CA LYS A 73 13.35 5.40 -0.23
C LYS A 73 13.67 6.07 1.09
N GLU A 74 14.26 5.33 2.02
CA GLU A 74 14.80 5.92 3.24
C GLU A 74 15.99 6.82 2.85
N VAL A 75 15.90 8.11 3.16
CA VAL A 75 17.01 9.04 2.91
C VAL A 75 18.06 8.82 4.01
N GLY A 76 19.18 8.20 3.66
CA GLY A 76 20.37 8.11 4.52
C GLY A 76 20.86 6.71 4.89
N GLU A 77 21.08 5.83 3.90
CA GLU A 77 22.08 4.76 4.03
C GLU A 77 23.40 5.18 3.39
#